data_AF-A0A3C0DID5-F1
#
_entry.id   AF-A0A3C0DID5-F1
#
_cell.length_a   1.000
_cell.length_b   1.000
_cell.length_c   1.000
_cell.angle_alpha   90.00
_cell.angle_beta   90.00
_cell.angle_gamma   90.00
#
_symmetry.space_group_name_H-M   'P 1'
#
loop_
_entity.id
_entity.type
_entity.pdbx_description
1 polymer ?
#
loop_
_entity_poly.entity_id
_entity_poly.type
_entity_poly.pdbx_seq_one_letter_code
_entity_poly.pdbx_strand_id
1 'polypeptide(L)'
;PLLAQLPPPVFAAARDAALQMDTTLLKKSATMMVSAFYQELGLDIGAYQRNYVIRIGLLMLLLALGSGVATILVSLLSSRIAAGTARNLRNDIFEKASHFSNAEYDQFSTASLITRSTNDVMQIQMLL
;
A
#
# COMPACT_ATOMS: atom_id res chain seq x y z
N PRO A 1 39.87 -19.21 14.48
CA PRO A 1 39.10 -18.01 14.91
C PRO A 1 39.82 -17.35 16.09
N LEU A 2 39.84 -16.02 16.15
CA LEU A 2 40.49 -15.23 17.22
C LEU A 2 40.15 -15.73 18.64
N LEU A 3 38.93 -16.24 18.84
CA LEU A 3 38.47 -16.77 20.13
C LEU A 3 39.27 -17.96 20.66
N ALA A 4 39.82 -18.80 19.77
CA ALA A 4 40.57 -20.00 20.13
C ALA A 4 42.01 -19.73 20.59
N GLN A 5 42.50 -18.49 20.39
CA GLN A 5 43.86 -18.08 20.73
C GLN A 5 43.92 -17.28 22.04
N LEU A 6 42.78 -17.06 22.71
CA LEU A 6 42.70 -16.29 23.94
C LEU A 6 43.00 -17.17 25.17
N PRO A 7 43.79 -16.67 26.15
CA PRO A 7 44.03 -17.39 27.39
C PRO A 7 42.72 -17.61 28.17
N PRO A 8 42.50 -18.79 28.80
CA PRO A 8 41.32 -19.08 29.61
C PRO A 8 40.91 -18.01 30.65
N PRO A 9 41.85 -17.36 31.38
CA PRO A 9 41.46 -16.33 32.37
C PRO A 9 40.88 -15.06 31.74
N VAL A 10 41.26 -14.71 30.50
CA VAL A 10 40.77 -13.51 29.81
C VAL A 10 39.29 -13.65 29.45
N PHE A 11 38.86 -14.88 29.11
CA PHE A 11 37.47 -15.17 28.77
C PHE A 11 36.54 -15.07 29.99
N ALA A 12 36.98 -15.56 31.15
CA ALA A 12 36.21 -15.46 32.39
C ALA A 12 35.99 -14.00 32.82
N ALA A 13 37.05 -13.18 32.78
CA ALA A 13 36.97 -11.75 33.10
C ALA A 13 36.06 -10.97 32.12
N ALA A 14 36.14 -11.28 30.82
CA ALA A 14 35.29 -10.65 29.80
C ALA A 14 33.81 -11.01 29.97
N ARG A 15 33.50 -12.25 30.39
CA ARG A 15 32.13 -12.70 30.68
C ARG A 15 31.54 -11.95 31.87
N ASP A 16 32.30 -11.80 32.95
CA ASP A 16 31.82 -11.14 34.16
C ASP A 16 31.62 -9.63 33.94
N ALA A 17 32.48 -9.00 33.13
CA ALA A 17 32.29 -7.62 32.68
C ALA A 17 31.04 -7.45 31.81
N ALA A 18 30.73 -8.41 30.92
CA ALA A 18 29.54 -8.36 30.07
C ALA A 18 28.23 -8.45 30.87
N LEU A 19 28.21 -9.18 31.99
CA LEU A 19 27.04 -9.27 32.88
C LEU A 19 26.69 -7.93 33.54
N GLN A 20 27.64 -6.99 33.62
CA GLN A 20 27.43 -5.65 34.19
C GLN A 20 27.10 -4.59 33.14
N MET A 21 27.13 -4.93 31.85
CA MET A 21 26.84 -3.97 30.78
C MET A 21 25.34 -3.85 30.50
N ASP A 22 24.92 -2.67 30.04
CA ASP A 22 23.55 -2.45 29.57
C ASP A 22 23.19 -3.42 28.42
N THR A 23 21.95 -3.91 28.43
CA THR A 23 21.47 -4.92 27.47
C THR A 23 21.52 -4.45 26.01
N THR A 24 21.43 -3.14 25.75
CA THR A 24 21.54 -2.58 24.39
C THR A 24 22.99 -2.57 23.92
N LEU A 25 23.91 -2.20 24.80
CA LEU A 25 25.36 -2.25 24.54
C LEU A 25 25.80 -3.69 24.29
N LEU A 26 25.32 -4.63 25.11
CA LEU A 26 25.62 -6.05 24.99
C LEU A 26 25.13 -6.63 23.66
N LYS A 27 23.90 -6.32 23.23
CA LYS A 27 23.37 -6.77 21.92
C LYS A 27 24.17 -6.22 20.75
N LYS A 28 24.58 -4.95 20.79
CA LYS A 28 25.36 -4.32 19.71
C LYS A 28 26.78 -4.89 19.61
N SER A 29 27.48 -5.03 20.73
CA SER A 29 28.83 -5.60 20.75
C SER A 29 28.83 -7.09 20.35
N ALA A 30 27.85 -7.86 20.83
CA ALA A 30 27.68 -9.26 20.45
C ALA A 30 27.44 -9.42 18.93
N THR A 31 26.56 -8.61 18.34
CA THR A 31 26.28 -8.67 16.90
C THR A 31 27.52 -8.30 16.07
N MET A 32 28.28 -7.30 16.49
CA MET A 32 29.54 -6.89 15.85
C MET A 32 30.61 -8.00 15.94
N MET A 33 30.77 -8.61 17.11
CA MET A 33 31.73 -9.69 17.34
C MET A 33 31.40 -10.93 16.48
N VAL A 34 30.13 -11.34 16.45
CA VAL A 34 29.67 -12.45 15.60
C VAL A 34 29.93 -12.13 14.12
N SER A 35 29.66 -10.90 13.69
CA SER A 35 29.90 -10.45 12.31
C SER A 35 31.39 -10.50 11.94
N ALA A 36 32.28 -10.14 12.86
CA ALA A 36 33.73 -10.23 12.65
C ALA A 36 34.21 -11.69 12.48
N PHE A 37 33.67 -12.63 13.25
CA PHE A 37 34.00 -14.05 13.10
C PHE A 37 33.59 -14.63 11.74
N TYR A 38 32.40 -14.26 11.25
CA TYR A 38 31.95 -14.67 9.93
C TYR A 38 32.82 -14.07 8.81
N GLN A 39 33.32 -12.85 8.98
CA GLN A 39 34.28 -12.25 8.05
C GLN A 39 35.63 -12.98 8.07
N GLU A 40 36.14 -13.38 9.24
CA GLU A 40 37.35 -14.23 9.35
C GLU A 40 37.19 -15.59 8.65
N LEU A 41 35.98 -16.14 8.67
CA LEU A 41 35.63 -17.38 7.96
C LEU A 41 35.49 -17.20 6.44
N GLY A 42 35.70 -15.97 5.92
CA GLY A 42 35.64 -15.64 4.50
C GLY A 42 34.23 -15.42 3.96
N LEU A 43 33.21 -15.32 4.83
CA LEU A 43 31.83 -15.04 4.41
C LEU A 43 31.60 -13.52 4.34
N ASP A 44 31.32 -13.02 3.13
CA ASP A 44 30.91 -11.62 2.91
C ASP A 44 29.41 -11.44 3.23
N ILE A 45 29.13 -11.20 4.50
CA ILE A 45 27.79 -10.89 5.00
C ILE A 45 27.21 -9.64 4.32
N GLY A 46 28.06 -8.67 3.95
CA GLY A 46 27.65 -7.41 3.34
C GLY A 46 27.07 -7.61 1.95
N ALA A 47 27.71 -8.44 1.12
CA ALA A 47 27.18 -8.80 -0.19
C ALA A 47 25.84 -9.54 -0.09
N TYR A 48 25.70 -10.47 0.88
CA TYR A 48 24.46 -11.20 1.10
C TYR A 48 23.30 -10.26 1.50
N GLN A 49 23.54 -9.37 2.47
CA GLN A 49 22.55 -8.39 2.92
C GLN A 49 22.16 -7.42 1.79
N ARG A 50 23.13 -6.91 1.02
CA ARG A 50 22.86 -6.02 -0.11
C ARG A 50 21.98 -6.69 -1.17
N ASN A 51 22.31 -7.92 -1.56
CA ASN A 51 21.51 -8.67 -2.52
C ASN A 51 20.10 -8.94 -2.01
N TYR A 52 19.96 -9.24 -0.71
CA TYR A 52 18.65 -9.40 -0.09
C TYR A 52 17.82 -8.10 -0.14
N VAL A 53 18.39 -6.97 0.26
CA VAL A 53 17.72 -5.66 0.26
C VAL A 53 17.31 -5.26 -1.16
N ILE A 54 18.19 -5.43 -2.15
CA ILE A 54 17.87 -5.11 -3.55
C ILE A 54 16.73 -6.01 -4.05
N ARG A 55 16.79 -7.32 -3.79
CA ARG A 55 15.76 -8.27 -4.24
C ARG A 55 14.38 -7.94 -3.64
N ILE A 56 14.32 -7.71 -2.34
CA ILE A 56 13.08 -7.36 -1.66
C ILE A 56 12.58 -5.98 -2.10
N GLY A 57 13.47 -4.98 -2.20
CA GLY A 57 13.11 -3.65 -2.67
C GLY A 57 12.53 -3.65 -4.08
N LEU A 58 13.10 -4.45 -4.99
CA LEU A 58 12.55 -4.65 -6.34
C LEU A 58 11.16 -5.29 -6.31
N LEU A 59 10.94 -6.30 -5.46
CA LEU A 59 9.61 -6.91 -5.32
C LEU A 59 8.56 -5.92 -4.79
N MET A 60 8.92 -5.07 -3.82
CA MET A 60 8.03 -4.02 -3.31
C MET A 60 7.67 -3.01 -4.41
N LEU A 61 8.65 -2.61 -5.23
CA LEU A 61 8.42 -1.69 -6.34
C LEU A 61 7.49 -2.30 -7.41
N LEU A 62 7.72 -3.56 -7.77
CA LEU A 62 6.87 -4.26 -8.74
C LEU A 62 5.43 -4.38 -8.24
N LEU A 63 5.23 -4.71 -6.97
CA LEU A 63 3.90 -4.77 -6.37
C LEU A 63 3.21 -3.40 -6.36
N ALA A 64 3.94 -2.33 -6.01
CA ALA A 64 3.40 -0.97 -6.00
C ALA A 64 3.03 -0.48 -7.42
N LEU A 65 3.86 -0.76 -8.42
CA LEU A 65 3.55 -0.43 -9.81
C LEU A 65 2.37 -1.26 -10.33
N GLY A 66 2.35 -2.57 -10.02
CA GLY A 66 1.26 -3.46 -10.39
C GLY A 66 -0.08 -3.05 -9.78
N SER A 67 -0.10 -2.66 -8.50
CA SER A 67 -1.31 -2.16 -7.85
C SER A 67 -1.75 -0.80 -8.39
N GLY A 68 -0.80 0.07 -8.75
CA GLY A 68 -1.08 1.34 -9.43
C GLY A 68 -1.77 1.13 -10.77
N VAL A 69 -1.25 0.23 -11.61
CA VAL A 69 -1.88 -0.11 -12.90
C VAL A 69 -3.27 -0.72 -12.70
N ALA A 70 -3.41 -1.66 -11.77
CA ALA A 70 -4.71 -2.26 -11.46
C ALA A 70 -5.73 -1.22 -11.01
N THR A 71 -5.34 -0.28 -10.15
CA THR A 71 -6.19 0.82 -9.70
C THR A 71 -6.66 1.67 -10.87
N ILE A 72 -5.75 2.08 -11.77
CA ILE A 72 -6.10 2.89 -12.94
C ILE A 72 -7.11 2.16 -13.84
N LEU A 73 -6.90 0.87 -14.09
CA LEU A 73 -7.80 0.07 -14.92
C LEU A 73 -9.19 -0.06 -14.31
N VAL A 74 -9.26 -0.32 -13.00
CA VAL A 74 -10.53 -0.42 -12.26
C VAL A 74 -11.26 0.91 -12.29
N SER A 75 -10.58 2.03 -11.99
CA SER A 75 -11.18 3.36 -12.03
C SER A 75 -11.68 3.74 -13.42
N LEU A 76 -10.95 3.39 -14.48
CA LEU A 76 -11.37 3.65 -15.86
C LEU A 76 -12.64 2.85 -16.21
N LEU A 77 -12.70 1.58 -15.82
CA LEU A 77 -13.85 0.73 -16.10
C LEU A 77 -15.09 1.17 -15.30
N SER A 78 -14.94 1.44 -14.00
CA SER A 78 -16.00 1.98 -13.15
C SER A 78 -16.53 3.30 -13.71
N SER A 79 -15.65 4.25 -14.06
CA SER A 79 -16.04 5.52 -14.66
C SER A 79 -16.84 5.35 -15.96
N ARG A 80 -16.46 4.39 -16.82
CA ARG A 80 -17.20 4.10 -18.06
C ARG A 80 -18.59 3.50 -17.79
N ILE A 81 -18.68 2.59 -16.82
CA ILE A 81 -19.96 1.98 -16.44
C ILE A 81 -20.88 3.05 -15.85
N ALA A 82 -20.39 3.83 -14.88
CA ALA A 82 -21.14 4.90 -14.24
C ALA A 82 -21.64 5.94 -15.26
N ALA A 83 -20.77 6.38 -16.18
CA ALA A 83 -21.15 7.32 -17.23
C ALA A 83 -22.19 6.74 -18.22
N GLY A 84 -22.06 5.46 -18.57
CA GLY A 84 -23.05 4.75 -19.40
C GLY A 84 -24.41 4.66 -18.72
N THR A 85 -24.44 4.29 -17.44
CA THR A 85 -25.66 4.24 -16.64
C THR A 85 -26.30 5.63 -16.51
N ALA A 86 -25.51 6.67 -16.24
CA ALA A 86 -25.99 8.04 -16.16
C ALA A 86 -26.60 8.53 -17.48
N ARG A 87 -26.00 8.16 -18.62
CA ARG A 87 -26.54 8.47 -19.95
C ARG A 87 -27.91 7.84 -20.16
N ASN A 88 -28.05 6.55 -19.84
CA ASN A 88 -29.32 5.84 -20.00
C ASN A 88 -30.39 6.44 -19.08
N LEU A 89 -30.04 6.68 -17.81
CA LEU A 89 -30.97 7.26 -16.85
C LEU A 89 -31.46 8.66 -17.27
N ARG A 90 -30.59 9.50 -17.83
CA ARG A 90 -31.01 10.81 -18.38
C ARG A 90 -31.99 10.66 -19.53
N ASN A 91 -31.77 9.69 -20.42
CA ASN A 91 -32.68 9.43 -21.53
C ASN A 91 -34.05 8.97 -21.02
N ASP A 92 -34.08 8.03 -20.07
CA ASP A 92 -35.32 7.49 -19.51
C ASP A 92 -36.13 8.57 -18.78
N ILE A 93 -35.44 9.43 -18.01
CA ILE A 93 -36.08 10.57 -17.33
C ILE A 93 -36.64 11.56 -18.35
N PHE A 94 -35.90 11.86 -19.41
CA PHE A 94 -36.35 12.78 -20.46
C PHE A 94 -37.55 12.23 -21.22
N GLU A 95 -37.50 10.97 -21.63
CA GLU A 95 -38.61 10.29 -22.29
C GLU A 95 -39.86 10.30 -21.41
N LYS A 96 -39.72 9.96 -20.11
CA LYS A 96 -40.83 9.97 -19.16
C LYS A 96 -41.42 11.38 -18.98
N ALA A 97 -40.57 12.39 -18.83
CA ALA A 97 -41.01 13.78 -18.67
C ALA A 97 -41.77 14.28 -19.92
N SER A 98 -41.36 13.88 -21.12
CA SER A 98 -42.04 14.28 -22.37
C SER A 98 -43.48 13.75 -22.48
N HIS A 99 -43.82 12.68 -21.75
CA HIS A 99 -45.16 12.09 -21.74
C HIS A 99 -46.04 12.57 -20.57
N PHE A 100 -45.56 13.52 -19.74
CA PHE A 100 -46.34 14.05 -18.63
C PHE A 100 -47.52 14.90 -19.11
N SER A 101 -48.66 14.71 -18.45
CA SER A 101 -49.83 15.56 -18.56
C SER A 101 -49.66 16.87 -17.78
N ASN A 102 -50.50 17.87 -18.06
CA ASN A 102 -50.46 19.15 -17.34
C ASN A 102 -50.64 18.97 -15.81
N ALA A 103 -51.47 18.01 -15.38
CA ALA A 103 -51.65 17.71 -13.95
C ALA A 103 -50.37 17.14 -13.30
N GLU A 104 -49.59 16.33 -14.01
CA GLU A 104 -48.30 15.81 -13.53
C GLU A 104 -47.22 16.91 -13.50
N TYR A 105 -47.27 17.85 -14.45
CA TYR A 105 -46.40 19.02 -14.42
C TYR A 105 -46.70 19.94 -13.22
N ASP A 106 -47.96 20.11 -12.84
CA ASP A 106 -48.31 20.88 -11.64
C ASP A 106 -47.81 20.19 -10.36
N GLN A 107 -47.80 18.85 -10.34
CA GLN A 107 -47.33 18.08 -9.19
C GLN A 107 -45.80 18.02 -9.08
N PHE A 108 -45.11 17.75 -10.19
CA PHE A 108 -43.65 17.58 -10.17
C PHE A 108 -42.89 18.87 -10.45
N SER A 109 -43.49 19.84 -11.15
CA SER A 109 -42.86 21.08 -11.62
C SER A 109 -41.64 20.87 -12.53
N THR A 110 -41.55 21.69 -13.58
CA THR A 110 -40.42 21.69 -14.51
C THR A 110 -39.08 21.89 -13.81
N ALA A 111 -39.03 22.75 -12.78
CA ALA A 111 -37.80 23.02 -12.04
C ALA A 111 -37.26 21.77 -11.29
N SER A 112 -38.15 20.97 -10.71
CA SER A 112 -37.77 19.72 -10.03
C SER A 112 -37.31 18.65 -11.01
N LEU A 113 -37.94 18.56 -12.19
CA LEU A 113 -37.52 17.63 -13.24
C LEU A 113 -36.12 17.94 -13.76
N ILE A 114 -35.77 19.23 -13.87
CA ILE A 114 -34.42 19.67 -14.22
C ILE A 114 -33.41 19.21 -13.16
N THR A 115 -33.66 19.47 -11.88
CA THR A 115 -32.72 19.06 -10.82
C THR A 115 -32.59 17.54 -10.70
N ARG A 116 -33.67 16.78 -10.87
CA ARG A 116 -33.64 15.30 -10.90
C ARG A 116 -32.85 14.75 -12.08
N SER A 117 -33.05 15.30 -13.28
CA SER A 117 -32.34 14.85 -14.49
C SER A 117 -30.84 15.18 -14.50
N THR A 118 -30.42 16.14 -13.67
CA THR A 118 -29.04 16.63 -13.62
C THR A 118 -28.33 16.22 -12.34
N ASN A 119 -28.73 16.80 -11.20
CA ASN A 119 -28.08 16.61 -9.91
C ASN A 119 -28.28 15.20 -9.36
N ASP A 120 -29.51 14.66 -9.39
CA ASP A 120 -29.74 13.32 -8.85
C ASP A 120 -29.06 12.24 -9.70
N VAL A 121 -29.08 12.39 -11.03
CA VAL A 121 -28.30 11.49 -11.91
C VAL A 121 -26.80 11.60 -11.66
N MET A 122 -26.26 12.80 -11.40
CA MET A 122 -24.85 12.93 -11.02
C MET A 122 -24.55 12.25 -9.68
N GLN A 123 -25.43 12.36 -8.70
CA GLN A 123 -25.26 11.66 -7.42
C GLN A 123 -25.25 10.14 -7.60
N ILE A 124 -26.14 9.60 -8.45
CA ILE A 124 -26.15 8.18 -8.80
C ILE A 124 -24.87 7.80 -9.55
N GLN A 125 -24.41 8.62 -10.49
CA GLN A 125 -23.17 8.39 -11.23
C GLN A 125 -21.95 8.34 -10.30
N MET A 126 -21.91 9.17 -9.26
CA MET A 126 -20.82 9.19 -8.29
C MET A 126 -20.86 8.02 -7.31
N LEU A 127 -22.01 7.36 -7.17
CA LEU A 127 -22.19 6.21 -6.28
C LEU A 127 -21.74 4.88 -6.93
N LEU A 128 -21.67 4.83 -8.27
CA LEU A 128 -21.29 3.67 -9.09
C LEU A 128 -19.80 3.72 -9.48
#